data_AF-A0A3F2S1Q9-F1
#
_entry.id   AF-A0A3F2S1Q9-F1
#
_cell.length_a   1.000
_cell.length_b   1.000
_cell.length_c   1.000
_cell.angle_alpha   90.00
_cell.angle_beta   90.00
_cell.angle_gamma   90.00
#
_symmetry.space_group_name_H-M   'P 1'
#
loop_
_entity.id
_entity.type
_entity.pdbx_description
1 polymer ?
#
loop_
_entity_poly.entity_id
_entity_poly.type
_entity_poly.pdbx_seq_one_letter_code
_entity_poly.pdbx_strand_id
1 'polypeptide(L)'
;MQKTIQGKDDAAALAILKQQPAEGVAPLPFQSDIALLYAVVTEPPLAKQYLRYLTAVAAGDNYKNCMGWLQKLIDLKFVKLLVACRSQLLWLVRELVHLNAPGVDKVIMSLMRYLTGGDPSHTTVWLASSIIRILIEHEGWLLSCSSLIPFVFHTFARISLDHTAAPNANLLKQEVELCTTLWNRRQADVAQLGREIVRVLNDAKDIPGMNALWKQLRNVRDTTDTENITVYSVAQLMTIPTPPKYLAYRLNPKMEEYLLFMMVRASPSWVSDTLPKVVFLKLFE
;
A
#
# COMPACT_ATOMS: atom_id res chain seq x y z
N MET A 1 8.57 -27.32 8.00
CA MET A 1 7.24 -27.40 7.36
C MET A 1 7.16 -28.53 6.34
N GLN A 2 7.82 -28.48 5.18
CA GLN A 2 7.67 -29.48 4.12
C GLN A 2 7.89 -30.93 4.58
N LYS A 3 9.02 -31.19 5.27
CA LYS A 3 9.28 -32.52 5.87
C LYS A 3 8.17 -32.99 6.82
N THR A 4 7.47 -32.06 7.47
CA THR A 4 6.41 -32.34 8.45
C THR A 4 5.07 -32.71 7.77
N ILE A 5 4.83 -32.17 6.57
CA ILE A 5 3.61 -32.42 5.78
C ILE A 5 3.83 -33.43 4.63
N GLN A 6 5.08 -33.85 4.38
CA GLN A 6 5.42 -34.77 3.31
C GLN A 6 4.74 -36.13 3.50
N GLY A 7 4.10 -36.64 2.44
CA GLY A 7 3.39 -37.92 2.45
C GLY A 7 2.07 -37.94 3.23
N LYS A 8 1.63 -36.78 3.74
CA LYS A 8 0.34 -36.63 4.42
C LYS A 8 -0.71 -36.19 3.40
N ASP A 9 -1.96 -36.59 3.64
CA ASP A 9 -3.08 -36.04 2.89
C ASP A 9 -3.36 -34.58 3.28
N ASP A 10 -4.18 -33.90 2.47
CA ASP A 10 -4.52 -32.47 2.67
C ASP A 10 -5.10 -32.21 4.07
N ALA A 11 -5.91 -33.14 4.59
CA ALA A 11 -6.57 -33.02 5.89
C ALA A 11 -5.56 -33.13 7.04
N ALA A 12 -4.69 -34.14 7.03
CA ALA A 12 -3.67 -34.32 8.06
C ALA A 12 -2.61 -33.20 8.00
N ALA A 13 -2.24 -32.72 6.82
CA ALA A 13 -1.34 -31.58 6.68
C ALA A 13 -1.93 -30.32 7.33
N LEU A 14 -3.21 -30.02 7.06
CA LEU A 14 -3.91 -28.89 7.68
C LEU A 14 -4.06 -29.04 9.20
N ALA A 15 -4.38 -30.24 9.68
CA ALA A 15 -4.50 -30.49 11.12
C ALA A 15 -3.20 -30.16 11.87
N ILE A 16 -2.05 -30.50 11.28
CA ILE A 16 -0.75 -30.18 11.84
C ILE A 16 -0.48 -28.69 11.78
N LEU A 17 -0.68 -28.06 10.62
CA LEU A 17 -0.37 -26.64 10.42
C LEU A 17 -1.22 -25.72 11.31
N LYS A 18 -2.42 -26.14 11.67
CA LYS A 18 -3.33 -25.43 12.60
C LYS A 18 -3.03 -25.65 14.08
N GLN A 19 -2.07 -26.52 14.44
CA GLN A 19 -1.75 -26.76 15.84
C GLN A 19 -1.29 -25.45 16.51
N GLN A 20 -2.06 -25.02 17.50
CA GLN A 20 -1.67 -23.94 18.39
C GLN A 20 -0.82 -24.50 19.54
N PRO A 21 0.11 -23.70 20.11
CA PRO A 21 0.80 -24.07 21.32
C PRO A 21 -0.24 -24.23 22.45
N ALA A 22 -0.44 -25.45 22.92
CA ALA A 22 -1.33 -25.78 24.03
C ALA A 22 -0.56 -26.64 25.06
N GLU A 23 -0.98 -26.62 26.32
CA GLU A 23 -0.38 -27.44 27.36
C GLU A 23 -0.44 -28.93 26.98
N GLY A 24 0.73 -29.59 26.97
CA GLY A 24 0.86 -31.02 26.63
C GLY A 24 1.07 -31.34 25.14
N VAL A 25 1.04 -30.35 24.23
CA VAL A 25 1.35 -30.56 22.81
C VAL A 25 2.72 -29.96 22.49
N ALA A 26 3.65 -30.77 21.97
CA ALA A 26 4.96 -30.28 21.54
C ALA A 26 4.79 -29.20 20.46
N PRO A 27 5.32 -27.99 20.67
CA PRO A 27 5.18 -26.92 19.70
C PRO A 27 5.89 -27.28 18.39
N LEU A 28 5.32 -26.86 17.26
CA LEU A 28 5.99 -27.01 15.98
C LEU A 28 7.34 -26.28 16.00
N PRO A 29 8.39 -26.82 15.35
CA PRO A 29 9.71 -26.18 15.31
C PRO A 29 9.73 -24.92 14.41
N PHE A 30 8.57 -24.50 13.88
CA PHE A 30 8.41 -23.34 13.03
C PHE A 30 7.03 -22.71 13.27
N GLN A 31 6.92 -21.42 12.96
CA GLN A 31 5.62 -20.73 12.89
C GLN A 31 4.98 -21.01 11.53
N SER A 32 3.75 -21.55 11.53
CA SER A 32 3.05 -21.97 10.32
C SER A 32 2.86 -20.84 9.31
N ASP A 33 2.43 -19.66 9.75
CA ASP A 33 2.21 -18.50 8.86
C ASP A 33 3.49 -18.11 8.10
N ILE A 34 4.60 -17.97 8.81
CA ILE A 34 5.89 -17.59 8.21
C ILE A 34 6.36 -18.65 7.22
N ALA A 35 6.26 -19.93 7.61
CA ALA A 35 6.72 -21.02 6.76
C ALA A 35 5.88 -21.14 5.48
N LEU A 36 4.56 -20.96 5.59
CA LEU A 36 3.64 -20.96 4.45
C LEU A 36 3.85 -19.75 3.56
N LEU A 37 4.03 -18.55 4.12
CA LEU A 37 4.37 -17.35 3.36
C LEU A 37 5.67 -17.51 2.58
N TYR A 38 6.71 -18.04 3.23
CA TYR A 38 7.96 -18.36 2.57
C TYR A 38 7.74 -19.33 1.40
N ALA A 39 7.05 -20.45 1.65
CA ALA A 39 6.80 -21.46 0.63
C ALA A 39 5.97 -20.94 -0.55
N VAL A 40 4.93 -20.12 -0.30
CA VAL A 40 4.14 -19.49 -1.36
C VAL A 40 5.02 -18.59 -2.24
N VAL A 41 5.94 -17.84 -1.64
CA VAL A 41 6.80 -16.88 -2.36
C VAL A 41 7.94 -17.57 -3.10
N THR A 42 8.45 -18.70 -2.61
CA THR A 42 9.60 -19.39 -3.19
C THR A 42 9.25 -20.56 -4.10
N GLU A 43 8.04 -21.12 -4.02
CA GLU A 43 7.63 -22.33 -4.77
C GLU A 43 6.37 -22.11 -5.61
N PRO A 44 6.47 -21.39 -6.74
CA PRO A 44 5.34 -21.14 -7.64
C PRO A 44 4.53 -22.39 -8.06
N PRO A 45 5.14 -23.57 -8.33
CA PRO A 45 4.37 -24.76 -8.73
C PRO A 45 3.38 -25.24 -7.66
N LEU A 46 3.69 -25.04 -6.38
CA LEU A 46 2.87 -25.48 -5.24
C LEU A 46 2.14 -24.32 -4.55
N ALA A 47 2.31 -23.09 -5.06
CA ALA A 47 1.82 -21.87 -4.41
C ALA A 47 0.31 -21.88 -4.15
N LYS A 48 -0.51 -22.43 -5.05
CA LYS A 48 -1.97 -22.56 -4.84
C LYS A 48 -2.32 -23.48 -3.68
N GLN A 49 -1.58 -24.58 -3.52
CA GLN A 49 -1.77 -25.51 -2.41
C GLN A 49 -1.37 -24.86 -1.10
N TYR A 50 -0.20 -24.22 -1.06
CA TYR A 50 0.26 -23.52 0.13
C TYR A 50 -0.61 -22.31 0.48
N LEU A 51 -1.20 -21.63 -0.51
CA LEU A 51 -2.18 -20.57 -0.29
C LEU A 51 -3.43 -21.12 0.43
N ARG A 52 -3.97 -22.27 0.00
CA ARG A 52 -5.10 -22.94 0.70
C ARG A 52 -4.75 -23.25 2.15
N TYR A 53 -3.53 -23.70 2.41
CA TYR A 53 -3.08 -23.95 3.78
C TYR A 53 -2.91 -22.66 4.58
N LEU A 54 -2.32 -21.62 3.96
CA LEU A 54 -2.13 -20.32 4.58
C LEU A 54 -3.45 -19.68 4.97
N THR A 55 -4.45 -19.68 4.09
CA THR A 55 -5.77 -19.11 4.39
C THR A 55 -6.47 -19.87 5.52
N ALA A 56 -6.33 -21.20 5.55
CA ALA A 56 -6.89 -22.02 6.61
C ALA A 56 -6.23 -21.76 7.98
N VAL A 57 -4.91 -21.50 8.02
CA VAL A 57 -4.19 -21.14 9.25
C VAL A 57 -4.53 -19.70 9.67
N ALA A 58 -4.44 -18.76 8.73
CA ALA A 58 -4.71 -17.34 8.96
C ALA A 58 -6.16 -17.04 9.36
N ALA A 59 -7.12 -17.90 9.00
CA ALA A 59 -8.49 -17.78 9.48
C ALA A 59 -8.58 -17.86 11.03
N GLY A 60 -7.65 -18.55 11.69
CA GLY A 60 -7.65 -18.72 13.14
C GLY A 60 -7.42 -17.44 13.95
N ASP A 61 -6.74 -16.44 13.37
CA ASP A 61 -6.46 -15.15 14.01
C ASP A 61 -6.99 -13.94 13.23
N ASN A 62 -7.91 -14.19 12.28
CA ASN A 62 -8.44 -13.21 11.36
C ASN A 62 -7.34 -12.49 10.55
N TYR A 63 -6.37 -13.25 10.06
CA TYR A 63 -5.24 -12.83 9.20
C TYR A 63 -4.23 -11.88 9.86
N LYS A 64 -4.33 -11.62 11.17
CA LYS A 64 -3.47 -10.64 11.86
C LYS A 64 -1.99 -10.95 11.71
N ASN A 65 -1.57 -12.17 12.02
CA ASN A 65 -0.17 -12.58 11.91
C ASN A 65 0.29 -12.62 10.46
N CYS A 66 -0.51 -13.21 9.57
CA CYS A 66 -0.21 -13.29 8.14
C CYS A 66 0.07 -11.90 7.56
N MET A 67 -0.84 -10.94 7.74
CA MET A 67 -0.67 -9.57 7.24
C MET A 67 0.49 -8.82 7.91
N GLY A 68 0.71 -9.04 9.20
CA GLY A 68 1.85 -8.46 9.92
C GLY A 68 3.20 -8.93 9.37
N TRP A 69 3.34 -10.22 9.10
CA TRP A 69 4.55 -10.79 8.50
C TRP A 69 4.73 -10.37 7.05
N LEU A 70 3.66 -10.27 6.25
CA LEU A 70 3.75 -9.71 4.89
C LEU A 70 4.26 -8.27 4.90
N GLN A 71 3.67 -7.39 5.71
CA GLN A 71 4.12 -5.99 5.82
C GLN A 71 5.59 -5.92 6.25
N LYS A 72 5.97 -6.68 7.27
CA LYS A 72 7.37 -6.74 7.73
C LYS A 72 8.34 -7.27 6.66
N LEU A 73 7.94 -8.26 5.87
CA LEU A 73 8.72 -8.76 4.74
C LEU A 73 8.93 -7.67 3.69
N ILE A 74 7.86 -6.94 3.36
CA ILE A 74 7.89 -5.84 2.40
C ILE A 74 8.82 -4.75 2.93
N ASP A 75 8.52 -4.16 4.07
CA ASP A 75 9.22 -2.99 4.61
C ASP A 75 10.73 -3.23 4.79
N LEU A 76 11.12 -4.44 5.23
CA LEU A 76 12.52 -4.75 5.54
C LEU A 76 13.30 -5.36 4.38
N LYS A 77 12.65 -6.09 3.46
CA LYS A 77 13.34 -6.97 2.51
C LYS A 77 12.88 -6.86 1.06
N PHE A 78 11.83 -6.09 0.72
CA PHE A 78 11.29 -6.06 -0.64
C PHE A 78 12.36 -5.84 -1.73
N VAL A 79 13.23 -4.83 -1.55
CA VAL A 79 14.33 -4.51 -2.48
C VAL A 79 15.44 -5.57 -2.51
N LYS A 80 15.49 -6.48 -1.54
CA LYS A 80 16.46 -7.58 -1.46
C LYS A 80 15.90 -8.91 -1.99
N LEU A 81 14.59 -8.97 -2.26
CA LEU A 81 13.98 -10.16 -2.83
C LEU A 81 14.46 -10.39 -4.27
N LEU A 82 14.61 -11.66 -4.63
CA LEU A 82 14.81 -12.08 -6.02
C LEU A 82 13.60 -11.64 -6.86
N VAL A 83 13.83 -11.36 -8.15
CA VAL A 83 12.78 -10.89 -9.07
C VAL A 83 11.59 -11.86 -9.11
N ALA A 84 11.84 -13.17 -9.19
CA ALA A 84 10.79 -14.19 -9.14
C ALA A 84 9.96 -14.11 -7.85
N CYS A 85 10.62 -13.92 -6.69
CA CYS A 85 9.96 -13.77 -5.41
C CYS A 85 9.11 -12.49 -5.32
N ARG A 86 9.54 -11.38 -5.93
CA ARG A 86 8.71 -10.16 -5.99
C ARG A 86 7.46 -10.38 -6.81
N SER A 87 7.58 -11.00 -7.98
CA SER A 87 6.43 -11.35 -8.82
C SER A 87 5.46 -12.28 -8.07
N GLN A 88 6.00 -13.28 -7.38
CA GLN A 88 5.20 -14.22 -6.61
C GLN A 88 4.54 -13.60 -5.38
N LEU A 89 5.21 -12.63 -4.73
CA LEU A 89 4.62 -11.83 -3.65
C LEU A 89 3.43 -11.01 -4.17
N LEU A 90 3.55 -10.37 -5.34
CA LEU A 90 2.42 -9.64 -5.93
C LEU A 90 1.28 -10.55 -6.38
N TRP A 91 1.60 -11.77 -6.84
CA TRP A 91 0.58 -12.79 -7.07
C TRP A 91 -0.16 -13.12 -5.78
N LEU A 92 0.56 -13.38 -4.68
CA LEU A 92 -0.06 -13.65 -3.38
C LEU A 92 -0.96 -12.49 -2.92
N VAL A 93 -0.49 -11.24 -3.04
CA VAL A 93 -1.30 -10.06 -2.67
C VAL A 93 -2.57 -9.99 -3.51
N ARG A 94 -2.50 -10.24 -4.82
CA ARG A 94 -3.68 -10.31 -5.69
C ARG A 94 -4.69 -11.36 -5.22
N GLU A 95 -4.22 -12.56 -4.88
CA GLU A 95 -5.10 -13.62 -4.38
C GLU A 95 -5.72 -13.26 -3.01
N LEU A 96 -4.98 -12.60 -2.13
CA LEU A 96 -5.52 -12.11 -0.85
C LEU A 96 -6.59 -11.03 -1.04
N VAL A 97 -6.43 -10.16 -2.04
CA VAL A 97 -7.47 -9.19 -2.43
C VAL A 97 -8.69 -9.92 -2.98
N HIS A 98 -8.51 -10.92 -3.85
CA HIS A 98 -9.60 -11.73 -4.40
C HIS A 98 -10.43 -12.40 -3.29
N LEU A 99 -9.77 -12.86 -2.22
CA LEU A 99 -10.39 -13.48 -1.06
C LEU A 99 -10.98 -12.47 -0.06
N ASN A 100 -10.89 -11.17 -0.31
CA ASN A 100 -11.24 -10.11 0.64
C ASN A 100 -10.58 -10.28 2.01
N ALA A 101 -9.31 -10.70 2.03
CA ALA A 101 -8.59 -10.98 3.27
C ALA A 101 -8.44 -9.71 4.13
N PRO A 102 -8.83 -9.73 5.43
CA PRO A 102 -8.75 -8.55 6.30
C PRO A 102 -7.32 -8.01 6.40
N GLY A 103 -7.15 -6.70 6.24
CA GLY A 103 -5.86 -6.02 6.37
C GLY A 103 -4.96 -6.05 5.13
N VAL A 104 -5.41 -6.64 4.01
CA VAL A 104 -4.64 -6.63 2.76
C VAL A 104 -4.46 -5.22 2.17
N ASP A 105 -5.38 -4.29 2.49
CA ASP A 105 -5.24 -2.87 2.17
C ASP A 105 -3.94 -2.28 2.72
N LYS A 106 -3.56 -2.63 3.95
CA LYS A 106 -2.29 -2.20 4.57
C LYS A 106 -1.07 -2.78 3.87
N VAL A 107 -1.16 -4.01 3.38
CA VAL A 107 -0.09 -4.64 2.59
C VAL A 107 0.13 -3.88 1.27
N ILE A 108 -0.95 -3.50 0.58
CA ILE A 108 -0.86 -2.67 -0.62
C ILE A 108 -0.25 -1.30 -0.30
N MET A 109 -0.66 -0.67 0.81
CA MET A 109 -0.05 0.59 1.26
C MET A 109 1.46 0.45 1.48
N SER A 110 1.94 -0.62 2.14
CA SER A 110 3.38 -0.88 2.31
C SER A 110 4.10 -1.03 0.97
N LEU A 111 3.51 -1.72 -0.03
CA LEU A 111 4.10 -1.84 -1.36
C LEU A 111 4.16 -0.48 -2.08
N MET A 112 3.12 0.34 -1.97
CA MET A 112 3.07 1.67 -2.60
C MET A 112 4.10 2.64 -2.04
N ARG A 113 4.66 2.41 -0.84
CA ARG A 113 5.78 3.20 -0.29
C ARG A 113 7.04 3.13 -1.15
N TYR A 114 7.18 2.13 -2.01
CA TYR A 114 8.28 2.03 -2.97
C TYR A 114 8.01 2.77 -4.28
N LEU A 115 6.83 3.37 -4.45
CA LEU A 115 6.47 4.22 -5.58
C LEU A 115 6.67 5.69 -5.22
N THR A 116 7.92 6.06 -4.97
CA THR A 116 8.27 7.47 -4.72
C THR A 116 8.34 8.22 -6.04
N GLY A 117 7.75 9.41 -6.09
CA GLY A 117 7.86 10.27 -7.26
C GLY A 117 9.32 10.70 -7.53
N GLY A 118 9.67 10.86 -8.81
CA GLY A 118 11.01 11.20 -9.27
C GLY A 118 11.93 9.99 -9.55
N ASP A 119 11.41 8.76 -9.50
CA ASP A 119 12.14 7.53 -9.86
C ASP A 119 11.37 6.73 -10.93
N PRO A 120 11.55 7.03 -12.22
CA PRO A 120 10.97 6.26 -13.32
C PRO A 120 11.82 5.04 -13.72
N SER A 121 12.50 4.39 -12.76
CA SER A 121 13.25 3.16 -13.06
C SER A 121 12.35 2.01 -13.52
N HIS A 122 12.91 1.06 -14.25
CA HIS A 122 12.18 -0.13 -14.70
C HIS A 122 11.53 -0.89 -13.52
N THR A 123 12.16 -0.86 -12.34
CA THR A 123 11.63 -1.57 -11.15
C THR A 123 10.40 -0.88 -10.58
N THR A 124 10.39 0.45 -10.48
CA THR A 124 9.24 1.22 -9.97
C THR A 124 8.09 1.22 -10.98
N VAL A 125 8.39 1.36 -12.27
CA VAL A 125 7.39 1.24 -13.36
C VAL A 125 6.74 -0.15 -13.36
N TRP A 126 7.52 -1.22 -13.20
CA TRP A 126 7.01 -2.59 -13.08
C TRP A 126 6.11 -2.76 -11.85
N LEU A 127 6.52 -2.22 -10.70
CA LEU A 127 5.75 -2.30 -9.47
C LEU A 127 4.43 -1.52 -9.59
N ALA A 128 4.47 -0.29 -10.12
CA ALA A 128 3.29 0.53 -10.38
C ALA A 128 2.31 -0.20 -11.31
N SER A 129 2.81 -0.74 -12.42
CA SER A 129 2.02 -1.52 -13.38
C SER A 129 1.40 -2.77 -12.76
N SER A 130 2.10 -3.41 -11.83
CA SER A 130 1.61 -4.63 -11.17
C SER A 130 0.54 -4.31 -10.12
N ILE A 131 0.74 -3.27 -9.31
CA ILE A 131 -0.23 -2.83 -8.30
C ILE A 131 -1.49 -2.29 -8.98
N ILE A 132 -1.34 -1.42 -9.99
CA ILE A 132 -2.50 -0.80 -10.65
C ILE A 132 -3.39 -1.85 -11.32
N ARG A 133 -2.80 -2.91 -11.88
CA ARG A 133 -3.56 -4.04 -12.43
C ARG A 133 -4.39 -4.75 -11.37
N ILE A 134 -3.84 -4.99 -10.17
CA ILE A 134 -4.59 -5.59 -9.05
C ILE A 134 -5.77 -4.69 -8.67
N LEU A 135 -5.53 -3.38 -8.55
CA LEU A 135 -6.53 -2.39 -8.17
C LEU A 135 -7.66 -2.25 -9.19
N ILE A 136 -7.35 -2.22 -10.48
CA ILE A 136 -8.34 -2.15 -11.56
C ILE A 136 -9.13 -3.46 -11.64
N GLU A 137 -8.45 -4.61 -11.58
CA GLU A 137 -9.10 -5.92 -11.62
C GLU A 137 -10.09 -6.11 -10.46
N HIS A 138 -9.79 -5.53 -9.30
CA HIS A 138 -10.59 -5.64 -8.08
C HIS A 138 -11.21 -4.29 -7.67
N GLU A 139 -11.69 -3.51 -8.65
CA GLU A 139 -12.23 -2.16 -8.42
C GLU A 139 -13.32 -2.15 -7.34
N GLY A 140 -14.24 -3.13 -7.34
CA GLY A 140 -15.31 -3.21 -6.34
C GLY A 140 -14.77 -3.33 -4.91
N TRP A 141 -13.68 -4.09 -4.71
CA TRP A 141 -12.99 -4.19 -3.43
C TRP A 141 -12.30 -2.87 -3.07
N LEU A 142 -11.57 -2.25 -4.01
CA LEU A 142 -10.90 -0.97 -3.79
C LEU A 142 -11.90 0.10 -3.35
N LEU A 143 -13.04 0.21 -4.03
CA LEU A 143 -14.08 1.18 -3.71
C LEU A 143 -14.76 0.91 -2.36
N SER A 144 -14.66 -0.30 -1.81
CA SER A 144 -15.11 -0.60 -0.44
C SER A 144 -14.10 -0.17 0.64
N CYS A 145 -12.84 0.08 0.26
CA CYS A 145 -11.74 0.38 1.19
C CYS A 145 -11.50 1.90 1.35
N SER A 146 -12.35 2.59 2.12
CA SER A 146 -12.22 4.04 2.40
C SER A 146 -10.83 4.47 2.90
N SER A 147 -10.16 3.64 3.71
CA SER A 147 -8.83 3.93 4.24
C SER A 147 -7.74 3.94 3.16
N LEU A 148 -7.90 3.13 2.11
CA LEU A 148 -6.91 2.90 1.05
C LEU A 148 -7.00 3.94 -0.07
N ILE A 149 -8.21 4.37 -0.41
CA ILE A 149 -8.49 5.30 -1.52
C ILE A 149 -7.61 6.55 -1.51
N PRO A 150 -7.44 7.28 -0.39
CA PRO A 150 -6.57 8.45 -0.34
C PRO A 150 -5.13 8.15 -0.76
N PHE A 151 -4.59 7.01 -0.33
CA PHE A 151 -3.23 6.59 -0.64
C PHE A 151 -3.09 6.25 -2.12
N VAL A 152 -4.02 5.47 -2.66
CA VAL A 152 -4.01 5.09 -4.07
C VAL A 152 -4.10 6.33 -4.96
N PHE A 153 -5.05 7.23 -4.68
CA PHE A 153 -5.19 8.47 -5.45
C PHE A 153 -3.92 9.32 -5.39
N HIS A 154 -3.37 9.54 -4.19
CA HIS A 154 -2.15 10.32 -4.00
C HIS A 154 -0.96 9.73 -4.77
N THR A 155 -0.69 8.43 -4.57
CA THR A 155 0.46 7.75 -5.17
C THR A 155 0.38 7.80 -6.69
N PHE A 156 -0.74 7.38 -7.29
CA PHE A 156 -0.85 7.32 -8.75
C PHE A 156 -0.92 8.69 -9.43
N ALA A 157 -1.56 9.68 -8.81
CA ALA A 157 -1.53 11.03 -9.34
C ALA A 157 -0.14 11.70 -9.22
N ARG A 158 0.68 11.30 -8.24
CA ARG A 158 2.05 11.81 -8.12
C ARG A 158 3.00 11.14 -9.12
N ILE A 159 3.02 9.81 -9.21
CA ILE A 159 3.97 9.11 -10.08
C ILE A 159 3.64 9.25 -11.57
N SER A 160 2.40 9.61 -11.92
CA SER A 160 2.02 9.89 -13.31
C SER A 160 2.87 10.99 -13.96
N LEU A 161 3.43 11.91 -13.15
CA LEU A 161 4.37 12.93 -13.61
C LEU A 161 5.66 12.32 -14.20
N ASP A 162 6.07 11.18 -13.68
CA ASP A 162 7.30 10.48 -14.06
C ASP A 162 7.07 9.55 -15.28
N HIS A 163 5.81 9.36 -15.69
CA HIS A 163 5.38 8.43 -16.74
C HIS A 163 4.89 9.10 -18.02
N THR A 164 5.24 10.36 -18.25
CA THR A 164 4.84 11.14 -19.44
C THR A 164 5.55 10.73 -20.73
N ALA A 165 6.66 10.02 -20.64
CA ALA A 165 7.40 9.51 -21.80
C ALA A 165 6.63 8.39 -22.53
N ALA A 166 6.77 8.33 -23.86
CA ALA A 166 6.05 7.38 -24.72
C ALA A 166 6.12 5.89 -24.29
N PRO A 167 7.25 5.35 -23.78
CA PRO A 167 7.31 3.96 -23.32
C PRO A 167 6.33 3.62 -22.19
N ASN A 168 5.93 4.63 -21.40
CA ASN A 168 5.04 4.47 -20.25
C ASN A 168 3.59 4.87 -20.55
N ALA A 169 3.25 5.19 -21.80
CA ALA A 169 1.93 5.74 -22.16
C ALA A 169 0.75 4.85 -21.72
N ASN A 170 0.90 3.52 -21.78
CA ASN A 170 -0.14 2.60 -21.32
C ASN A 170 -0.32 2.64 -19.80
N LEU A 171 0.79 2.70 -19.03
CA LEU A 171 0.72 2.85 -17.58
C LEU A 171 0.07 4.19 -17.23
N LEU A 172 0.54 5.29 -17.83
CA LEU A 172 -0.02 6.62 -17.61
C LEU A 172 -1.53 6.67 -17.87
N LYS A 173 -2.00 6.01 -18.93
CA LYS A 173 -3.43 5.90 -19.22
C LYS A 173 -4.18 5.23 -18.07
N GLN A 174 -3.68 4.12 -17.56
CA GLN A 174 -4.30 3.41 -16.43
C GLN A 174 -4.28 4.24 -15.14
N GLU A 175 -3.20 4.99 -14.89
CA GLU A 175 -3.06 5.88 -13.73
C GLU A 175 -4.12 6.99 -13.74
N VAL A 176 -4.30 7.61 -14.91
CA VAL A 176 -5.33 8.63 -15.15
C VAL A 176 -6.74 8.05 -14.98
N GLU A 177 -7.01 6.88 -15.56
CA GLU A 177 -8.32 6.22 -15.46
C GLU A 177 -8.64 5.86 -14.00
N LEU A 178 -7.69 5.28 -13.27
CA LEU A 178 -7.85 4.95 -11.86
C LEU A 178 -8.13 6.19 -11.01
N CYS A 179 -7.35 7.25 -11.17
CA CYS A 179 -7.56 8.50 -10.43
C CYS A 179 -8.92 9.13 -10.77
N THR A 180 -9.34 9.06 -12.02
CA THR A 180 -10.66 9.53 -12.46
C THR A 180 -11.80 8.73 -11.81
N THR A 181 -11.67 7.40 -11.76
CA THR A 181 -12.64 6.53 -11.09
C THR A 181 -12.77 6.86 -9.61
N LEU A 182 -11.64 6.99 -8.90
CA LEU A 182 -11.64 7.32 -7.46
C LEU A 182 -12.21 8.72 -7.20
N TRP A 183 -11.84 9.70 -8.02
CA TRP A 183 -12.36 11.06 -7.92
C TRP A 183 -13.88 11.11 -8.09
N ASN A 184 -14.40 10.47 -9.15
CA ASN A 184 -15.82 10.55 -9.48
C ASN A 184 -16.69 9.70 -8.55
N ARG A 185 -16.20 8.54 -8.09
CA ARG A 185 -17.01 7.58 -7.32
C ARG A 185 -16.87 7.74 -5.82
N ARG A 186 -15.73 8.25 -5.34
CA ARG A 186 -15.35 8.28 -3.91
C ARG A 186 -14.64 9.59 -3.54
N GLN A 187 -15.12 10.72 -4.07
CA GLN A 187 -14.51 12.04 -3.84
C GLN A 187 -14.33 12.38 -2.36
N ALA A 188 -15.31 12.04 -1.51
CA ALA A 188 -15.24 12.26 -0.07
C ALA A 188 -14.10 11.49 0.62
N ASP A 189 -13.78 10.28 0.16
CA ASP A 189 -12.62 9.55 0.66
C ASP A 189 -11.33 10.24 0.19
N VAL A 190 -11.25 10.60 -1.10
CA VAL A 190 -10.09 11.34 -1.64
C VAL A 190 -9.87 12.66 -0.87
N ALA A 191 -10.94 13.37 -0.53
CA ALA A 191 -10.95 14.63 0.23
C ALA A 191 -10.27 14.54 1.60
N GLN A 192 -10.10 13.35 2.18
CA GLN A 192 -9.38 13.14 3.43
C GLN A 192 -7.89 13.54 3.36
N LEU A 193 -7.32 13.64 2.14
CA LEU A 193 -5.97 14.18 1.91
C LEU A 193 -5.88 15.69 2.22
N GLY A 194 -7.01 16.42 2.21
CA GLY A 194 -7.06 17.87 2.38
C GLY A 194 -6.29 18.63 1.29
N ARG A 195 -5.49 19.62 1.69
CA ARG A 195 -4.72 20.47 0.78
C ARG A 195 -3.77 19.73 -0.18
N GLU A 196 -3.36 18.52 0.15
CA GLU A 196 -2.45 17.72 -0.67
C GLU A 196 -3.06 17.36 -2.04
N ILE A 197 -4.39 17.26 -2.13
CA ILE A 197 -5.11 17.05 -3.39
C ILE A 197 -4.85 18.19 -4.36
N VAL A 198 -4.99 19.42 -3.87
CA VAL A 198 -4.78 20.64 -4.66
C VAL A 198 -3.36 20.65 -5.20
N ARG A 199 -2.37 20.30 -4.37
CA ARG A 199 -0.97 20.23 -4.76
C ARG A 199 -0.74 19.19 -5.86
N VAL A 200 -1.15 17.93 -5.62
CA VAL A 200 -0.88 16.83 -6.56
C VAL A 200 -1.61 17.01 -7.90
N LEU A 201 -2.87 17.47 -7.89
CA LEU A 201 -3.59 17.76 -9.14
C LEU A 201 -3.05 18.99 -9.88
N ASN A 202 -2.61 20.02 -9.17
CA ASN A 202 -1.97 21.16 -9.80
C ASN A 202 -0.62 20.78 -10.43
N ASP A 203 0.17 19.94 -9.76
CA ASP A 203 1.44 19.43 -10.30
C ASP A 203 1.19 18.62 -11.59
N ALA A 204 0.13 17.79 -11.60
CA ALA A 204 -0.26 16.95 -12.73
C ALA A 204 -1.12 17.64 -13.81
N LYS A 205 -1.32 18.96 -13.74
CA LYS A 205 -2.26 19.67 -14.63
C LYS A 205 -1.91 19.62 -16.12
N ASP A 206 -0.67 19.33 -16.50
CA ASP A 206 -0.28 19.26 -17.92
C ASP A 206 -0.59 17.90 -18.55
N ILE A 207 -0.92 16.89 -17.74
CA ILE A 207 -1.37 15.57 -18.21
C ILE A 207 -2.86 15.68 -18.58
N PRO A 208 -3.29 15.40 -19.83
CA PRO A 208 -4.65 15.71 -20.29
C PRO A 208 -5.80 15.20 -19.41
N GLY A 209 -5.71 13.95 -18.91
CA GLY A 209 -6.77 13.41 -18.05
C GLY A 209 -6.74 13.94 -16.61
N MET A 210 -5.55 14.20 -16.05
CA MET A 210 -5.43 14.87 -14.74
C MET A 210 -5.85 16.34 -14.83
N ASN A 211 -5.61 17.01 -15.97
CA ASN A 211 -6.09 18.36 -16.26
C ASN A 211 -7.61 18.45 -16.16
N ALA A 212 -8.33 17.42 -16.62
CA ALA A 212 -9.78 17.36 -16.50
C ALA A 212 -10.22 17.36 -15.03
N LEU A 213 -9.60 16.53 -14.18
CA LEU A 213 -9.86 16.51 -12.74
C LEU A 213 -9.52 17.86 -12.08
N TRP A 214 -8.37 18.45 -12.46
CA TRP A 214 -7.96 19.76 -11.96
C TRP A 214 -8.93 20.88 -12.34
N LYS A 215 -9.47 20.86 -13.57
CA LYS A 215 -10.51 21.79 -14.01
C LYS A 215 -11.83 21.56 -13.27
N GLN A 216 -12.23 20.31 -13.07
CA GLN A 216 -13.43 19.99 -12.27
C GLN A 216 -13.31 20.62 -10.88
N LEU A 217 -12.19 20.40 -10.18
CA LEU A 217 -11.94 20.96 -8.86
C LEU A 217 -11.97 22.50 -8.86
N ARG A 218 -11.31 23.16 -9.82
CA ARG A 218 -11.29 24.64 -9.91
C ARG A 218 -12.63 25.27 -10.26
N ASN A 219 -13.52 24.53 -10.90
CA ASN A 219 -14.85 25.03 -11.28
C ASN A 219 -15.86 24.94 -10.12
N VAL A 220 -15.53 24.23 -9.04
CA VAL A 220 -16.35 24.18 -7.83
C VAL A 220 -16.27 25.55 -7.15
N ARG A 221 -17.43 26.20 -6.98
CA ARG A 221 -17.55 27.46 -6.24
C ARG A 221 -17.61 27.17 -4.74
N ASP A 222 -17.12 28.10 -3.94
CA ASP A 222 -17.26 28.03 -2.49
C ASP A 222 -18.74 28.13 -2.11
N THR A 223 -19.25 27.10 -1.43
CA THR A 223 -20.61 27.09 -0.86
C THR A 223 -20.53 27.29 0.65
N THR A 224 -21.46 28.07 1.20
CA THR A 224 -21.59 28.30 2.65
C THR A 224 -22.27 27.14 3.37
N ASP A 225 -22.95 26.26 2.63
CA ASP A 225 -23.77 25.20 3.19
C ASP A 225 -22.91 23.96 3.45
N THR A 226 -22.67 23.68 4.73
CA THR A 226 -21.81 22.59 5.20
C THR A 226 -22.53 21.26 5.44
N GLU A 227 -23.86 21.22 5.32
CA GLU A 227 -24.65 20.09 5.81
C GLU A 227 -24.63 18.83 4.91
N ASN A 228 -24.20 18.93 3.64
CA ASN A 228 -24.03 17.78 2.75
C ASN A 228 -22.96 18.03 1.67
N ILE A 229 -21.69 18.18 2.10
CA ILE A 229 -20.59 18.40 1.16
C ILE A 229 -20.24 17.08 0.46
N THR A 230 -20.79 16.90 -0.74
CA THR A 230 -20.39 15.82 -1.65
C THR A 230 -19.23 16.22 -2.57
N VAL A 231 -19.05 17.53 -2.77
CA VAL A 231 -18.06 18.13 -3.67
C VAL A 231 -17.30 19.22 -2.92
N TYR A 232 -15.98 19.21 -3.04
CA TYR A 232 -15.10 20.11 -2.30
C TYR A 232 -14.53 21.20 -3.21
N SER A 233 -14.54 22.44 -2.76
CA SER A 233 -13.87 23.54 -3.45
C SER A 233 -12.37 23.59 -3.12
N VAL A 234 -11.61 24.35 -3.92
CA VAL A 234 -10.18 24.58 -3.64
C VAL A 234 -10.00 25.25 -2.28
N ALA A 235 -10.79 26.27 -1.94
CA ALA A 235 -10.65 26.99 -0.68
C ALA A 235 -10.91 26.05 0.52
N GLN A 236 -11.96 25.23 0.45
CA GLN A 236 -12.28 24.25 1.49
C GLN A 236 -11.12 23.27 1.71
N LEU A 237 -10.59 22.65 0.63
CA LEU A 237 -9.47 21.72 0.75
C LEU A 237 -8.21 22.36 1.31
N MET A 238 -7.94 23.63 0.96
CA MET A 238 -6.78 24.36 1.47
C MET A 238 -6.85 24.62 2.99
N THR A 239 -8.05 24.66 3.58
CA THR A 239 -8.22 24.77 5.04
C THR A 239 -7.97 23.47 5.79
N ILE A 240 -8.10 22.32 5.11
CA ILE A 240 -7.95 21.00 5.72
C ILE A 240 -6.46 20.60 5.69
N PRO A 241 -5.78 20.53 6.85
CA PRO A 241 -4.40 20.06 6.90
C PRO A 241 -4.34 18.59 6.53
N THR A 242 -3.35 18.21 5.71
CA THR A 242 -3.12 16.81 5.35
C THR A 242 -2.72 16.01 6.58
N PRO A 243 -3.46 14.95 6.94
CA PRO A 243 -3.11 14.12 8.08
C PRO A 243 -1.70 13.52 7.97
N PRO A 244 -0.92 13.49 9.07
CA PRO A 244 0.46 13.03 9.09
C PRO A 244 0.70 11.66 8.45
N LYS A 245 -0.23 10.73 8.69
CA LYS A 245 -0.18 9.39 8.11
C LYS A 245 0.07 9.46 6.62
N TYR A 246 -0.64 10.30 5.85
CA TYR A 246 -0.46 10.38 4.39
C TYR A 246 0.91 10.95 3.97
N LEU A 247 1.53 11.79 4.80
CA LEU A 247 2.86 12.32 4.55
C LEU A 247 3.94 11.27 4.78
N ALA A 248 3.79 10.42 5.79
CA ALA A 248 4.74 9.35 6.09
C ALA A 248 4.89 8.35 4.92
N TYR A 249 3.79 8.03 4.22
CA TYR A 249 3.84 7.11 3.06
C TYR A 249 4.49 7.72 1.81
N ARG A 250 4.81 9.02 1.80
CA ARG A 250 5.63 9.64 0.73
C ARG A 250 7.10 9.25 0.82
N LEU A 251 7.51 8.66 1.94
CA LEU A 251 8.87 8.22 2.19
C LEU A 251 8.92 6.69 2.06
N ASN A 252 9.86 6.21 1.25
CA ASN A 252 10.18 4.79 1.30
C ASN A 252 10.77 4.44 2.68
N PRO A 253 10.68 3.17 3.14
CA PRO A 253 11.11 2.78 4.48
C PRO A 253 12.57 3.16 4.80
N LYS A 254 13.45 3.13 3.79
CA LYS A 254 14.87 3.47 3.96
C LYS A 254 15.10 4.98 4.14
N MET A 255 14.34 5.82 3.41
CA MET A 255 14.35 7.27 3.56
C MET A 255 13.86 7.68 4.95
N GLU A 256 12.77 7.05 5.41
CA GLU A 256 12.24 7.25 6.76
C GLU A 256 13.29 6.89 7.83
N GLU A 257 13.91 5.71 7.73
CA GLU A 257 14.98 5.27 8.64
C GLU A 257 16.12 6.29 8.72
N TYR A 258 16.60 6.79 7.57
CA TYR A 258 17.66 7.79 7.52
C TYR A 258 17.26 9.15 8.07
N LEU A 259 16.05 9.63 7.78
CA LEU A 259 15.54 10.89 8.33
C LEU A 259 15.40 10.80 9.85
N LEU A 260 14.83 9.70 10.36
CA LEU A 260 14.73 9.46 11.80
C LEU A 260 16.11 9.39 12.45
N PHE A 261 17.07 8.69 11.84
CA PHE A 261 18.44 8.63 12.34
C PHE A 261 19.09 10.01 12.41
N MET A 262 19.01 10.81 11.34
CA MET A 262 19.56 12.16 11.30
C MET A 262 18.92 13.06 12.36
N MET A 263 17.60 13.00 12.54
CA MET A 263 16.91 13.85 13.51
C MET A 263 17.16 13.45 14.97
N VAL A 264 17.29 12.15 15.26
CA VAL A 264 17.44 11.66 16.63
C VAL A 264 18.90 11.62 17.08
N ARG A 265 19.82 11.24 16.19
CA ARG A 265 21.20 10.89 16.55
C ARG A 265 22.26 11.82 15.99
N ALA A 266 22.00 12.55 14.91
CA ALA A 266 22.93 13.58 14.47
C ALA A 266 22.67 14.85 15.28
N SER A 267 23.57 15.16 16.22
CA SER A 267 23.64 16.51 16.78
C SER A 267 24.00 17.45 15.62
N PRO A 268 23.15 18.42 15.25
CA PRO A 268 23.58 19.43 14.32
C PRO A 268 24.64 20.25 15.04
N SER A 269 25.85 20.36 14.49
CA SER A 269 26.90 21.25 15.01
C SER A 269 26.50 22.75 14.97
N TRP A 270 25.28 23.07 14.50
CA TRP A 270 24.78 24.43 14.26
C TRP A 270 23.35 24.69 14.76
N VAL A 271 22.70 23.75 15.45
CA VAL A 271 21.31 23.99 15.93
C VAL A 271 21.35 24.39 17.39
N SER A 272 21.25 25.70 17.60
CA SER A 272 20.83 26.29 18.87
C SER A 272 19.47 25.73 19.30
N ASP A 273 19.29 25.64 20.62
CA ASP A 273 18.24 24.94 21.40
C ASP A 273 16.76 25.34 21.16
N THR A 274 16.34 25.69 19.94
CA THR A 274 15.03 26.34 19.71
C THR A 274 14.06 25.65 18.75
N LEU A 275 14.22 24.36 18.44
CA LEU A 275 13.14 23.59 17.81
C LEU A 275 12.92 22.26 18.55
N PRO A 276 11.75 22.05 19.18
CA PRO A 276 11.51 20.83 19.93
C PRO A 276 11.44 19.66 18.94
N LYS A 277 12.36 18.69 19.14
CA LYS A 277 12.46 17.36 18.51
C LYS A 277 11.13 16.58 18.41
N VAL A 278 10.07 17.04 19.08
CA VAL A 278 8.78 16.38 19.33
C VAL A 278 7.78 16.53 18.16
N VAL A 279 7.88 17.55 17.32
CA VAL A 279 6.81 17.84 16.32
C VAL A 279 6.83 16.88 15.13
N PHE A 280 8.00 16.38 14.73
CA PHE A 280 8.11 15.46 13.58
C PHE A 280 8.00 13.98 13.99
N LEU A 281 8.36 13.60 15.22
CA LEU A 281 8.16 12.24 15.74
C LEU A 281 6.68 11.85 15.80
N LYS A 282 5.78 12.80 16.10
CA LYS A 282 4.33 12.61 16.02
C LYS A 282 3.78 12.38 14.61
N LEU A 283 4.59 12.53 13.55
CA LEU A 283 4.16 12.21 12.19
C LEU A 283 4.23 10.70 11.87
N PHE A 284 4.96 9.95 12.69
CA PHE A 284 5.29 8.54 12.48
C PHE A 284 4.76 7.60 13.58
N GLU A 285 4.02 8.13 14.57
CA GLU A 285 3.26 7.36 15.57
C GLU A 285 1.78 7.19 15.18
#